data_AF-A0A7C6DLF8-F1
#
_entry.id   AF-A0A7C6DLF8-F1
#
_cell.length_a   1.000
_cell.length_b   1.000
_cell.length_c   1.000
_cell.angle_alpha   90.00
_cell.angle_beta   90.00
_cell.angle_gamma   90.00
#
_symmetry.space_group_name_H-M   'P 1'
#
loop_
_entity.id
_entity.type
_entity.pdbx_description
1 polymer ?
#
loop_
_entity_poly.entity_id
_entity_poly.type
_entity_poly.pdbx_seq_one_letter_code
_entity_poly.pdbx_strand_id
1 'polypeptide(L)'
;MRDNAATARAQPLPGVIDCLGSGFSAINRAIWVILIPIALDIALWLAPRLSIAPLVDRWEQLYRSTAAQATAVAPPDAVTRQSMEQASAAFDAVRLVARDFNLLSLLTTNIANAFVPALGGTERLESGSVVDVGSFGAFVGLVVGLQLVGVLLGCLYLVLIAHAVTGERLAGATLVRRTIRAWLNAVGYGLLLLGVALVVAVPLGILVTLVGFVAPSAAQVMYALLFTAAWVAGVWMLLYLYFVTAAIVVGGLGPIRAIVSSIGIVRRHFWASLGLVVLTLVVTLGMGVIWNQLSTQPWGFGAAVVGNAYIASGLMSAGLYYYWQRSGLAGRPEQSSKPAS
;
A
#
# COMPACT_ATOMS: atom_id res chain seq x y z
N MET A 1 57.42 -18.00 -13.00
CA MET A 1 56.47 -17.28 -13.88
C MET A 1 55.33 -16.79 -13.01
N ARG A 2 55.32 -15.48 -12.76
CA ARG A 2 54.32 -14.74 -12.00
C ARG A 2 53.09 -14.47 -12.87
N ASP A 3 51.98 -14.23 -12.20
CA ASP A 3 50.80 -13.46 -12.63
C ASP A 3 49.90 -14.05 -13.72
N ASN A 4 48.83 -14.71 -13.28
CA ASN A 4 47.51 -14.65 -13.90
C ASN A 4 46.42 -14.80 -12.82
N ALA A 5 46.54 -14.03 -11.73
CA ALA A 5 45.40 -13.72 -10.89
C ALA A 5 44.60 -12.63 -11.60
N ALA A 6 43.82 -13.02 -12.62
CA ALA A 6 42.81 -12.16 -13.21
C ALA A 6 41.85 -11.77 -12.08
N THR A 7 41.99 -10.54 -11.60
CA THR A 7 41.02 -9.88 -10.74
C THR A 7 39.71 -9.85 -11.52
N ALA A 8 38.81 -10.79 -11.20
CA ALA A 8 37.41 -10.70 -11.61
C ALA A 8 36.88 -9.39 -11.02
N ARG A 9 36.93 -8.31 -11.82
CA ARG A 9 36.33 -7.03 -11.44
C ARG A 9 34.87 -7.32 -11.20
N ALA A 10 34.44 -7.24 -9.94
CA ALA A 10 33.04 -7.27 -9.59
C ALA A 10 32.33 -6.28 -10.51
N GLN A 11 31.38 -6.76 -11.33
CA GLN A 11 30.67 -5.87 -12.23
C GLN A 11 30.00 -4.77 -11.38
N PRO A 12 30.09 -3.50 -11.79
CA PRO A 12 29.49 -2.41 -11.05
C PRO A 12 27.98 -2.66 -10.90
N LEU A 13 27.45 -2.38 -9.71
CA LEU A 13 26.02 -2.53 -9.45
C LEU A 13 25.22 -1.66 -10.44
N PRO A 14 24.13 -2.19 -11.02
CA PRO A 14 23.33 -1.44 -11.99
C PRO A 14 22.77 -0.16 -11.38
N GLY A 15 22.79 0.92 -12.18
CA GLY A 15 22.21 2.20 -11.83
C GLY A 15 20.68 2.15 -11.72
N VAL A 16 20.07 3.24 -11.29
CA VAL A 16 18.61 3.34 -11.16
C VAL A 16 17.92 3.17 -12.53
N ILE A 17 18.47 3.79 -13.57
CA ILE A 17 17.95 3.69 -14.94
C ILE A 17 18.10 2.26 -15.49
N ASP A 18 19.22 1.60 -15.22
CA ASP A 18 19.42 0.19 -15.61
C ASP A 18 18.43 -0.74 -14.90
N CYS A 19 18.10 -0.45 -13.63
CA CYS A 19 17.08 -1.20 -12.89
C CYS A 19 15.68 -1.01 -13.52
N LEU A 20 15.34 0.20 -13.96
CA LEU A 20 14.10 0.45 -14.71
C LEU A 20 14.07 -0.31 -16.02
N GLY A 21 15.10 -0.18 -16.84
CA GLY A 21 15.21 -0.91 -18.12
C GLY A 21 15.09 -2.42 -17.93
N SER A 22 15.75 -2.97 -16.91
CA SER A 22 15.68 -4.39 -16.55
C SER A 22 14.29 -4.80 -16.06
N GLY A 23 13.62 -3.95 -15.28
CA GLY A 23 12.25 -4.16 -14.81
C GLY A 23 11.25 -4.24 -15.97
N PHE A 24 11.24 -3.25 -16.85
CA PHE A 24 10.38 -3.27 -18.04
C PHE A 24 10.73 -4.43 -18.99
N SER A 25 12.02 -4.74 -19.15
CA SER A 25 12.45 -5.91 -19.94
C SER A 25 11.92 -7.23 -19.36
N ALA A 26 11.88 -7.37 -18.04
CA ALA A 26 11.29 -8.54 -17.38
C ALA A 26 9.78 -8.65 -17.63
N ILE A 27 9.04 -7.52 -17.53
CA ILE A 27 7.61 -7.50 -17.86
C ILE A 27 7.37 -7.82 -19.33
N ASN A 28 8.19 -7.34 -20.26
CA ASN A 28 8.05 -7.67 -21.69
C ASN A 28 8.21 -9.17 -21.97
N ARG A 29 9.07 -9.86 -21.22
CA ARG A 29 9.22 -11.33 -21.31
C ARG A 29 8.04 -12.09 -20.70
N ALA A 30 7.33 -11.49 -19.76
CA ALA A 30 6.21 -12.08 -19.03
C ALA A 30 4.96 -11.21 -19.13
N ILE A 31 4.64 -10.71 -20.34
CA ILE A 31 3.59 -9.71 -20.53
C ILE A 31 2.22 -10.21 -20.06
N TRP A 32 1.98 -11.51 -20.08
CA TRP A 32 0.75 -12.11 -19.55
C TRP A 32 0.49 -11.78 -18.08
N VAL A 33 1.51 -11.42 -17.28
CA VAL A 33 1.36 -11.06 -15.86
C VAL A 33 0.55 -9.77 -15.69
N ILE A 34 0.56 -8.86 -16.68
CA ILE A 34 -0.25 -7.62 -16.63
C ILE A 34 -1.75 -7.90 -16.77
N LEU A 35 -2.16 -9.10 -17.20
CA LEU A 35 -3.56 -9.49 -17.25
C LEU A 35 -4.19 -9.56 -15.85
N ILE A 36 -3.39 -9.78 -14.80
CA ILE A 36 -3.88 -9.83 -13.41
C ILE A 36 -4.42 -8.46 -12.95
N PRO A 37 -3.64 -7.36 -12.99
CA PRO A 37 -4.16 -6.04 -12.64
C PRO A 37 -5.30 -5.60 -13.58
N ILE A 38 -5.23 -5.89 -14.89
CA ILE A 38 -6.32 -5.59 -15.83
C ILE A 38 -7.61 -6.31 -15.44
N ALA A 39 -7.54 -7.61 -15.15
CA ALA A 39 -8.72 -8.38 -14.73
C ALA A 39 -9.27 -7.87 -13.40
N LEU A 40 -8.41 -7.46 -12.46
CA LEU A 40 -8.82 -6.86 -11.20
C LEU A 40 -9.52 -5.51 -11.42
N ASP A 41 -8.99 -4.64 -12.27
CA ASP A 41 -9.61 -3.36 -12.62
C ASP A 41 -10.99 -3.56 -13.26
N ILE A 42 -11.11 -4.48 -14.22
CA ILE A 42 -12.39 -4.82 -14.85
C ILE A 42 -13.37 -5.38 -13.80
N ALA A 43 -12.90 -6.28 -12.92
CA ALA A 43 -13.73 -6.84 -11.86
C ALA A 43 -14.22 -5.75 -10.90
N LEU A 44 -13.35 -4.82 -10.50
CA LEU A 44 -13.71 -3.69 -9.63
C LEU A 44 -14.63 -2.68 -10.31
N TRP A 45 -14.49 -2.49 -11.62
CA TRP A 45 -15.35 -1.64 -12.42
C TRP A 45 -16.77 -2.24 -12.59
N LEU A 46 -16.88 -3.56 -12.70
CA LEU A 46 -18.15 -4.29 -12.76
C LEU A 46 -18.80 -4.47 -11.39
N ALA A 47 -18.01 -4.67 -10.33
CA ALA A 47 -18.50 -5.01 -9.00
C ALA A 47 -19.36 -3.89 -8.37
N PRO A 48 -20.43 -4.20 -7.62
CA PRO A 48 -21.25 -3.20 -6.95
C PRO A 48 -20.41 -2.39 -5.96
N ARG A 49 -20.82 -1.15 -5.74
CA ARG A 49 -20.10 -0.28 -4.82
C ARG A 49 -20.49 -0.62 -3.38
N LEU A 50 -19.50 -0.99 -2.57
CA LEU A 50 -19.71 -1.22 -1.13
C LEU A 50 -19.53 0.10 -0.35
N SER A 51 -20.64 0.67 0.09
CA SER A 51 -20.69 1.98 0.76
C SER A 51 -20.68 1.84 2.29
N ILE A 52 -19.97 2.76 2.95
CA ILE A 52 -19.94 2.91 4.41
C ILE A 52 -20.69 4.16 4.89
N ALA A 53 -21.33 4.90 3.99
CA ALA A 53 -22.10 6.11 4.34
C ALA A 53 -23.12 5.88 5.47
N PRO A 54 -23.90 4.78 5.49
CA PRO A 54 -24.85 4.53 6.57
C PRO A 54 -24.19 4.36 7.94
N LEU A 55 -22.94 3.91 8.00
CA LEU A 55 -22.21 3.81 9.27
C LEU A 55 -21.83 5.20 9.77
N VAL A 56 -21.32 6.07 8.88
CA VAL A 56 -21.00 7.46 9.22
C VAL A 56 -22.25 8.18 9.73
N ASP A 57 -23.39 8.00 9.08
CA ASP A 57 -24.66 8.60 9.50
C ASP A 57 -25.08 8.14 10.90
N ARG A 58 -24.91 6.85 11.23
CA ARG A 58 -25.19 6.34 12.57
C ARG A 58 -24.23 6.90 13.62
N TRP A 59 -22.95 6.99 13.30
CA TRP A 59 -21.95 7.58 14.20
C TRP A 59 -22.25 9.05 14.50
N GLU A 60 -22.65 9.80 13.48
CA GLU A 60 -23.06 11.19 13.66
C GLU A 60 -24.35 11.33 14.45
N GLN A 61 -25.36 10.48 14.20
CA GLN A 61 -26.59 10.46 14.99
C GLN A 61 -26.29 10.17 16.46
N LEU A 62 -25.40 9.22 16.75
CA LEU A 62 -24.96 8.92 18.10
C LEU A 62 -24.30 10.14 18.74
N TYR A 63 -23.33 10.76 18.06
CA TYR A 63 -22.66 11.98 18.54
C TYR A 63 -23.65 13.12 18.83
N ARG A 64 -24.55 13.42 17.88
CA ARG A 64 -25.57 14.47 18.03
C ARG A 64 -26.52 14.18 19.18
N SER A 65 -26.92 12.91 19.38
CA SER A 65 -27.79 12.53 20.50
C SER A 65 -27.13 12.74 21.86
N THR A 66 -25.85 12.39 21.99
CA THR A 66 -25.06 12.63 23.20
C THR A 66 -24.87 14.12 23.45
N ALA A 67 -24.57 14.89 22.39
CA ALA A 67 -24.41 16.34 22.50
C ALA A 67 -25.73 17.04 22.88
N ALA A 68 -26.86 16.61 22.31
CA ALA A 68 -28.18 17.15 22.65
C ALA A 68 -28.58 16.86 24.11
N GLN A 69 -28.21 15.70 24.65
CA GLN A 69 -28.40 15.40 26.07
C GLN A 69 -27.56 16.31 26.96
N ALA A 70 -26.32 16.62 26.56
CA ALA A 70 -25.45 17.51 27.31
C ALA A 70 -25.98 18.96 27.35
N THR A 71 -26.49 19.47 26.23
CA THR A 71 -27.04 20.84 26.14
C THR A 71 -28.44 21.00 26.75
N ALA A 72 -29.16 19.89 26.98
CA ALA A 72 -30.42 19.90 27.71
C ALA A 72 -30.25 20.22 29.21
N VAL A 73 -29.05 19.95 29.77
CA VAL A 73 -28.72 20.23 31.18
C VAL A 73 -28.31 21.68 31.39
N ALA A 74 -27.58 22.27 30.44
CA ALA A 74 -27.17 23.68 30.47
C ALA A 74 -26.96 24.23 29.05
N PRO A 75 -27.29 25.51 28.79
CA PRO A 75 -27.01 26.14 27.51
C PRO A 75 -25.52 26.07 27.19
N PRO A 76 -25.13 25.70 25.94
CA PRO A 76 -23.73 25.59 25.59
C PRO A 76 -23.06 26.96 25.59
N ASP A 77 -21.96 27.05 26.33
CA ASP A 77 -21.05 28.19 26.30
C ASP A 77 -20.40 28.34 24.91
N ALA A 78 -19.66 29.44 24.70
CA ALA A 78 -19.06 29.73 23.41
C ALA A 78 -18.09 28.64 22.95
N VAL A 79 -17.36 28.02 23.90
CA VAL A 79 -16.41 26.95 23.63
C VAL A 79 -17.12 25.66 23.21
N THR A 80 -18.19 25.26 23.91
CA THR A 80 -18.98 24.07 23.55
C THR A 80 -19.62 24.24 22.16
N ARG A 81 -20.18 25.42 21.86
CA ARG A 81 -20.72 25.72 20.52
C ARG A 81 -19.66 25.57 19.43
N GLN A 82 -18.48 26.16 19.63
CA GLN A 82 -17.37 26.04 18.68
C GLN A 82 -16.93 24.57 18.49
N SER A 83 -16.90 23.77 19.55
CA SER A 83 -16.55 22.35 19.44
C SER A 83 -17.58 21.52 18.66
N MET A 84 -18.87 21.82 18.83
CA MET A 84 -19.96 21.16 18.10
C MET A 84 -19.91 21.52 16.61
N GLU A 85 -19.64 22.78 16.27
CA GLU A 85 -19.46 23.25 14.90
C GLU A 85 -18.26 22.54 14.22
N GLN A 86 -17.13 22.43 14.93
CA GLN A 86 -15.96 21.69 14.44
C GLN A 86 -16.27 20.20 14.21
N ALA A 87 -17.01 19.57 15.12
CA ALA A 87 -17.41 18.18 14.97
C ALA A 87 -18.35 17.99 13.78
N SER A 88 -19.33 18.89 13.57
CA SER A 88 -20.20 18.84 12.39
C SER A 88 -19.40 18.98 11.09
N ALA A 89 -18.46 19.92 11.02
CA ALA A 89 -17.60 20.09 9.85
C ALA A 89 -16.73 18.84 9.59
N ALA A 90 -16.25 18.19 10.66
CA ALA A 90 -15.51 16.93 10.54
C ALA A 90 -16.39 15.79 10.01
N PHE A 91 -17.62 15.65 10.50
CA PHE A 91 -18.57 14.65 9.98
C PHE A 91 -18.92 14.89 8.51
N ASP A 92 -19.14 16.15 8.10
CA ASP A 92 -19.41 16.48 6.71
C ASP A 92 -18.22 16.14 5.80
N ALA A 93 -16.99 16.41 6.25
CA ALA A 93 -15.77 16.01 5.54
C ALA A 93 -15.67 14.47 5.42
N VAL A 94 -15.93 13.73 6.50
CA VAL A 94 -15.90 12.26 6.51
C VAL A 94 -17.01 11.69 5.62
N ARG A 95 -18.20 12.30 5.61
CA ARG A 95 -19.31 11.91 4.73
C ARG A 95 -18.95 12.05 3.27
N LEU A 96 -18.28 13.13 2.87
CA LEU A 96 -17.83 13.33 1.49
C LEU A 96 -16.91 12.17 1.07
N VAL A 97 -15.93 11.84 1.90
CA VAL A 97 -15.01 10.72 1.64
C VAL A 97 -15.75 9.39 1.62
N ALA A 98 -16.62 9.12 2.60
CA ALA A 98 -17.41 7.89 2.68
C ALA A 98 -18.36 7.72 1.47
N ARG A 99 -18.86 8.84 0.95
CA ARG A 99 -19.70 8.91 -0.24
C ARG A 99 -18.97 8.69 -1.53
N ASP A 100 -17.64 8.68 -1.58
CA ASP A 100 -16.89 8.30 -2.79
C ASP A 100 -16.05 7.04 -2.58
N PHE A 101 -15.81 6.65 -1.34
CA PHE A 101 -15.06 5.46 -0.98
C PHE A 101 -15.84 4.18 -1.33
N ASN A 102 -15.21 3.27 -2.06
CA ASN A 102 -15.70 1.92 -2.29
C ASN A 102 -14.85 0.94 -1.47
N LEU A 103 -15.45 0.17 -0.55
CA LEU A 103 -14.68 -0.78 0.27
C LEU A 103 -13.91 -1.81 -0.56
N LEU A 104 -14.39 -2.16 -1.75
CA LEU A 104 -13.68 -3.08 -2.64
C LEU A 104 -12.31 -2.57 -3.08
N SER A 105 -12.05 -1.26 -3.01
CA SER A 105 -10.72 -0.67 -3.25
C SER A 105 -9.65 -1.17 -2.26
N LEU A 106 -10.05 -1.74 -1.12
CA LEU A 106 -9.13 -2.39 -0.19
C LEU A 106 -8.47 -3.66 -0.76
N LEU A 107 -9.00 -4.21 -1.86
CA LEU A 107 -8.32 -5.29 -2.60
C LEU A 107 -7.02 -4.80 -3.27
N THR A 108 -6.99 -3.53 -3.67
CA THR A 108 -5.84 -2.92 -4.37
C THR A 108 -4.94 -2.20 -3.39
N THR A 109 -5.52 -1.54 -2.38
CA THR A 109 -4.82 -0.79 -1.32
C THR A 109 -4.71 -1.61 -0.05
N ASN A 110 -3.56 -2.27 0.15
CA ASN A 110 -3.32 -3.11 1.32
C ASN A 110 -2.22 -2.63 2.27
N ILE A 111 -2.42 -2.94 3.55
CA ILE A 111 -1.55 -2.55 4.68
C ILE A 111 -0.12 -3.10 4.60
N ALA A 112 0.15 -4.07 3.72
CA ALA A 112 1.42 -4.78 3.65
C ALA A 112 2.34 -4.28 2.53
N ASN A 113 2.01 -3.16 1.88
CA ASN A 113 2.70 -2.67 0.68
C ASN A 113 2.84 -3.74 -0.42
N ALA A 114 1.91 -4.69 -0.48
CA ALA A 114 1.84 -5.75 -1.48
C ALA A 114 0.76 -5.38 -2.50
N PHE A 115 0.78 -4.16 -3.02
CA PHE A 115 -0.30 -3.64 -3.85
C PHE A 115 -0.35 -4.32 -5.23
N VAL A 116 -1.56 -4.60 -5.71
CA VAL A 116 -1.79 -4.85 -7.14
C VAL A 116 -2.11 -3.48 -7.76
N PRO A 117 -1.38 -3.06 -8.81
CA PRO A 117 -1.58 -1.74 -9.39
C PRO A 117 -2.86 -1.74 -10.22
N ALA A 118 -3.95 -1.40 -9.55
CA ALA A 118 -5.27 -1.20 -10.11
C ALA A 118 -5.68 0.23 -9.81
N LEU A 119 -6.30 0.90 -10.78
CA LEU A 119 -6.77 2.28 -10.65
C LEU A 119 -7.84 2.40 -9.57
N GLY A 120 -8.52 1.29 -9.26
CA GLY A 120 -9.68 1.27 -8.39
C GLY A 120 -10.86 1.89 -9.13
N GLY A 121 -12.06 1.34 -8.96
CA GLY A 121 -13.28 1.77 -9.66
C GLY A 121 -13.80 3.15 -9.25
N THR A 122 -12.92 4.15 -9.08
CA THR A 122 -13.22 5.54 -8.71
C THR A 122 -14.01 6.27 -9.80
N GLU A 123 -13.98 5.77 -11.02
CA GLU A 123 -14.72 6.33 -12.15
C GLU A 123 -15.76 5.35 -12.67
N ARG A 124 -16.72 4.97 -11.81
CA ARG A 124 -17.97 4.44 -12.34
C ARG A 124 -18.82 5.60 -12.85
N LEU A 125 -19.43 5.39 -14.01
CA LEU A 125 -20.66 6.09 -14.41
C LEU A 125 -21.64 6.03 -13.22
N GLU A 126 -22.29 7.14 -12.92
CA GLU A 126 -23.17 7.38 -11.75
C GLU A 126 -24.29 6.34 -11.53
N SER A 127 -24.45 5.36 -12.42
CA SER A 127 -25.50 4.34 -12.49
C SER A 127 -25.14 2.97 -11.89
N GLY A 128 -23.98 2.81 -11.25
CA GLY A 128 -23.59 1.55 -10.60
C GLY A 128 -24.43 1.22 -9.35
N SER A 129 -24.84 -0.05 -9.19
CA SER A 129 -25.53 -0.52 -7.98
C SER A 129 -24.67 -0.27 -6.72
N VAL A 130 -25.26 0.37 -5.71
CA VAL A 130 -24.66 0.61 -4.39
C VAL A 130 -25.24 -0.38 -3.39
N VAL A 131 -24.36 -1.04 -2.65
CA VAL A 131 -24.70 -1.95 -1.56
C VAL A 131 -24.17 -1.36 -0.26
N ASP A 132 -25.09 -1.10 0.65
CA ASP A 132 -24.81 -0.45 1.91
C ASP A 132 -24.36 -1.45 2.98
N VAL A 133 -23.24 -1.14 3.65
CA VAL A 133 -22.75 -1.93 4.77
C VAL A 133 -23.49 -1.52 6.04
N GLY A 134 -24.57 -2.26 6.33
CA GLY A 134 -25.52 -1.95 7.37
C GLY A 134 -25.11 -2.33 8.81
N SER A 135 -23.90 -2.80 9.09
CA SER A 135 -23.48 -3.04 10.48
C SER A 135 -21.97 -2.90 10.67
N PHE A 136 -21.55 -2.53 11.88
CA PHE A 136 -20.14 -2.42 12.23
C PHE A 136 -19.42 -3.77 12.15
N GLY A 137 -20.07 -4.86 12.58
CA GLY A 137 -19.53 -6.21 12.46
C GLY A 137 -19.30 -6.63 11.00
N ALA A 138 -20.26 -6.36 10.12
CA ALA A 138 -20.10 -6.62 8.68
C ALA A 138 -18.98 -5.76 8.07
N PHE A 139 -18.88 -4.50 8.47
CA PHE A 139 -17.79 -3.61 8.05
C PHE A 139 -16.41 -4.16 8.45
N VAL A 140 -16.20 -4.50 9.72
CA VAL A 140 -14.93 -5.07 10.18
C VAL A 140 -14.62 -6.39 9.46
N GLY A 141 -15.62 -7.27 9.34
CA GLY A 141 -15.46 -8.54 8.62
C GLY A 141 -15.06 -8.35 7.15
N LEU A 142 -15.71 -7.41 6.45
CA LEU A 142 -15.38 -7.06 5.07
C LEU A 142 -13.99 -6.44 4.95
N VAL A 143 -13.62 -5.49 5.82
CA VAL A 143 -12.30 -4.87 5.80
C VAL A 143 -11.21 -5.93 6.00
N VAL A 144 -11.36 -6.81 6.99
CA VAL A 144 -10.39 -7.88 7.25
C VAL A 144 -10.33 -8.86 6.08
N GLY A 145 -11.49 -9.33 5.59
CA GLY A 145 -11.57 -10.27 4.48
C GLY A 145 -10.97 -9.72 3.18
N LEU A 146 -11.35 -8.50 2.79
CA LEU A 146 -10.84 -7.83 1.61
C LEU A 146 -9.34 -7.56 1.73
N GLN A 147 -8.83 -7.18 2.91
CA GLN A 147 -7.40 -7.01 3.12
C GLN A 147 -6.63 -8.32 2.97
N LEU A 148 -7.11 -9.41 3.56
CA LEU A 148 -6.46 -10.72 3.45
C LEU A 148 -6.42 -11.21 2.00
N VAL A 149 -7.52 -11.03 1.25
CA VAL A 149 -7.61 -11.39 -0.17
C VAL A 149 -6.73 -10.46 -1.02
N GLY A 150 -6.75 -9.16 -0.77
CA GLY A 150 -5.94 -8.17 -1.48
C GLY A 150 -4.44 -8.44 -1.33
N VAL A 151 -3.97 -8.73 -0.10
CA VAL A 151 -2.58 -9.13 0.14
C VAL A 151 -2.26 -10.46 -0.56
N LEU A 152 -3.19 -11.42 -0.60
CA LEU A 152 -2.96 -12.69 -1.29
C LEU A 152 -2.78 -12.49 -2.79
N LEU A 153 -3.65 -11.71 -3.42
CA LEU A 153 -3.56 -11.36 -4.85
C LEU A 153 -2.27 -10.59 -5.13
N GLY A 154 -1.93 -9.63 -4.27
CA GLY A 154 -0.68 -8.88 -4.32
C GLY A 154 0.56 -9.75 -4.25
N CYS A 155 0.60 -10.69 -3.29
CA CYS A 155 1.70 -11.65 -3.17
C CYS A 155 1.78 -12.58 -4.38
N LEU A 156 0.64 -13.09 -4.88
CA LEU A 156 0.62 -13.91 -6.09
C LEU A 156 1.25 -13.15 -7.26
N TYR A 157 0.79 -11.92 -7.48
CA TYR A 157 1.24 -11.05 -8.55
C TYR A 157 2.73 -10.71 -8.43
N LEU A 158 3.19 -10.27 -7.26
CA LEU A 158 4.60 -9.94 -7.04
C LEU A 158 5.51 -11.16 -7.14
N VAL A 159 5.05 -12.34 -6.70
CA VAL A 159 5.79 -13.59 -6.89
C VAL A 159 5.95 -13.88 -8.38
N LEU A 160 4.92 -13.71 -9.20
CA LEU A 160 5.02 -13.90 -10.65
C LEU A 160 6.02 -12.93 -11.30
N ILE A 161 5.99 -11.65 -10.92
CA ILE A 161 6.97 -10.66 -11.41
C ILE A 161 8.38 -11.04 -10.93
N ALA A 162 8.55 -11.42 -9.67
CA ALA A 162 9.85 -11.77 -9.11
C ALA A 162 10.53 -12.87 -9.92
N HIS A 163 9.78 -13.87 -10.39
CA HIS A 163 10.36 -14.91 -11.24
C HIS A 163 10.69 -14.43 -12.65
N ALA A 164 9.88 -13.54 -13.24
CA ALA A 164 10.22 -12.90 -14.51
C ALA A 164 11.52 -12.06 -14.41
N VAL A 165 11.78 -11.50 -13.23
CA VAL A 165 12.97 -10.72 -12.89
C VAL A 165 14.19 -11.61 -12.65
N THR A 166 14.06 -12.69 -11.86
CA THR A 166 15.19 -13.57 -11.51
C THR A 166 15.50 -14.61 -12.58
N GLY A 167 14.57 -14.87 -13.51
CA GLY A 167 14.74 -15.89 -14.55
C GLY A 167 14.54 -17.33 -14.06
N GLU A 168 14.06 -17.52 -12.83
CA GLU A 168 13.77 -18.84 -12.26
C GLU A 168 12.57 -19.50 -12.96
N ARG A 169 12.70 -20.79 -13.33
CA ARG A 169 11.57 -21.58 -13.87
C ARG A 169 10.64 -22.01 -12.73
N LEU A 170 9.32 -21.83 -12.88
CA LEU A 170 8.35 -22.28 -11.88
C LEU A 170 7.72 -23.62 -12.26
N ALA A 171 7.79 -24.56 -11.33
CA ALA A 171 6.75 -25.57 -11.20
C ALA A 171 5.54 -24.99 -10.43
N GLY A 172 4.31 -25.35 -10.84
CA GLY A 172 3.07 -24.81 -10.25
C GLY A 172 2.94 -25.04 -8.74
N ALA A 173 3.38 -26.19 -8.21
CA ALA A 173 3.37 -26.46 -6.77
C ALA A 173 4.30 -25.54 -5.97
N THR A 174 5.44 -25.17 -6.57
CA THR A 174 6.41 -24.23 -5.96
C THR A 174 5.84 -22.81 -5.94
N LEU A 175 5.07 -22.42 -6.95
CA LEU A 175 4.36 -21.12 -6.98
C LEU A 175 3.44 -20.98 -5.79
N VAL A 176 2.50 -21.92 -5.61
CA VAL A 176 1.49 -21.88 -4.54
C VAL A 176 2.16 -21.79 -3.17
N ARG A 177 3.17 -22.63 -2.92
CA ARG A 177 3.91 -22.62 -1.64
C ARG A 177 4.64 -21.29 -1.41
N ARG A 178 5.29 -20.73 -2.44
CA ARG A 178 5.99 -19.44 -2.34
C ARG A 178 4.99 -18.30 -2.11
N THR A 179 3.86 -18.29 -2.82
CA THR A 179 2.79 -17.31 -2.65
C THR A 179 2.18 -17.36 -1.25
N ILE A 180 1.81 -18.53 -0.73
CA ILE A 180 1.25 -18.66 0.63
C ILE A 180 2.27 -18.20 1.68
N ARG A 181 3.54 -18.55 1.54
CA ARG A 181 4.58 -18.09 2.47
C ARG A 181 4.77 -16.57 2.40
N ALA A 182 4.81 -16.01 1.21
CA ALA A 182 4.89 -14.56 1.02
C ALA A 182 3.67 -13.86 1.63
N TRP A 183 2.46 -14.42 1.43
CA TRP A 183 1.22 -13.93 2.00
C TRP A 183 1.25 -13.91 3.53
N LEU A 184 1.61 -15.02 4.18
CA LEU A 184 1.72 -15.08 5.64
C LEU A 184 2.74 -14.07 6.20
N ASN A 185 3.89 -13.92 5.52
CA ASN A 185 4.90 -12.94 5.91
C ASN A 185 4.43 -11.49 5.67
N ALA A 186 3.70 -11.23 4.59
CA ALA A 186 3.15 -9.90 4.30
C ALA A 186 2.04 -9.53 5.29
N VAL A 187 1.16 -10.47 5.65
CA VAL A 187 0.16 -10.30 6.73
C VAL A 187 0.87 -10.04 8.06
N GLY A 188 1.90 -10.84 8.40
CA GLY A 188 2.71 -10.62 9.60
C GLY A 188 3.37 -9.23 9.62
N TYR A 189 3.87 -8.75 8.48
CA TYR A 189 4.39 -7.39 8.36
C TYR A 189 3.31 -6.31 8.58
N GLY A 190 2.15 -6.45 7.95
CA GLY A 190 1.02 -5.54 8.15
C GLY A 190 0.54 -5.50 9.60
N LEU A 191 0.46 -6.65 10.26
CA LEU A 191 0.10 -6.75 11.68
C LEU A 191 1.15 -6.12 12.60
N LEU A 192 2.45 -6.26 12.28
CA LEU A 192 3.51 -5.59 13.03
C LEU A 192 3.39 -4.07 12.91
N LEU A 193 3.16 -3.54 11.70
CA LEU A 193 2.96 -2.10 11.49
C LEU A 193 1.72 -1.60 12.23
N LEU A 194 0.60 -2.33 12.15
CA LEU A 194 -0.62 -2.00 12.87
C LEU A 194 -0.38 -2.01 14.39
N GLY A 195 0.32 -3.02 14.91
CA GLY A 195 0.66 -3.11 16.32
C GLY A 195 1.50 -1.92 16.78
N VAL A 196 2.56 -1.55 16.04
CA VAL A 196 3.38 -0.38 16.34
C VAL A 196 2.56 0.91 16.27
N ALA A 197 1.73 1.06 15.24
CA ALA A 197 0.86 2.22 15.10
C ALA A 197 -0.10 2.36 16.28
N LEU A 198 -0.72 1.28 16.75
CA LEU A 198 -1.62 1.30 17.91
C LEU A 198 -0.89 1.62 19.21
N VAL A 199 0.28 1.00 19.44
CA VAL A 199 1.10 1.24 20.65
C VAL A 199 1.56 2.70 20.73
N VAL A 200 1.77 3.38 19.61
CA VAL A 200 2.16 4.79 19.58
C VAL A 200 0.95 5.72 19.58
N ALA A 201 -0.05 5.47 18.74
CA ALA A 201 -1.19 6.36 18.53
C ALA A 201 -2.13 6.38 19.74
N VAL A 202 -2.37 5.25 20.41
CA VAL A 202 -3.31 5.18 21.54
C VAL A 202 -2.83 6.02 22.73
N PRO A 203 -1.59 5.87 23.24
CA PRO A 203 -1.11 6.72 24.34
C PRO A 203 -1.07 8.20 23.98
N LEU A 204 -0.64 8.53 22.76
CA LEU A 204 -0.62 9.92 22.28
C LEU A 204 -2.04 10.50 22.16
N GLY A 205 -3.01 9.72 21.69
CA GLY A 205 -4.41 10.14 21.62
C GLY A 205 -5.03 10.38 23.00
N ILE A 206 -4.71 9.50 23.96
CA ILE A 206 -5.10 9.69 25.37
C ILE A 206 -4.48 10.98 25.91
N LEU A 207 -3.18 11.20 25.68
CA LEU A 207 -2.49 12.41 26.12
C LEU A 207 -3.14 13.68 25.55
N VAL A 208 -3.42 13.72 24.24
CA VAL A 208 -4.10 14.86 23.60
C VAL A 208 -5.48 15.09 24.23
N THR A 209 -6.23 14.02 24.47
CA THR A 209 -7.56 14.10 25.09
C THR A 209 -7.48 14.65 26.53
N LEU A 210 -6.52 14.18 27.33
CA LEU A 210 -6.28 14.65 28.69
C LEU A 210 -5.89 16.13 28.74
N VAL A 211 -5.00 16.58 27.85
CA VAL A 211 -4.66 18.00 27.70
C VAL A 211 -5.89 18.80 27.28
N GLY A 212 -6.75 18.24 26.42
CA GLY A 212 -7.99 18.87 25.96
C GLY A 212 -8.97 19.21 27.09
N PHE A 213 -9.02 18.40 28.14
CA PHE A 213 -9.87 18.69 29.31
C PHE A 213 -9.38 19.89 30.13
N VAL A 214 -8.09 20.21 30.10
CA VAL A 214 -7.49 21.29 30.91
C VAL A 214 -7.29 22.56 30.08
N ALA A 215 -6.79 22.41 28.85
CA ALA A 215 -6.42 23.49 27.96
C ALA A 215 -6.74 23.13 26.50
N PRO A 216 -7.97 23.40 26.01
CA PRO A 216 -8.40 23.03 24.67
C PRO A 216 -7.50 23.56 23.54
N SER A 217 -7.03 24.81 23.65
CA SER A 217 -6.13 25.42 22.67
C SER A 217 -4.76 24.73 22.62
N ALA A 218 -4.22 24.33 23.77
CA ALA A 218 -2.96 23.59 23.84
C ALA A 218 -3.10 22.19 23.24
N ALA A 219 -4.23 21.52 23.42
CA ALA A 219 -4.52 20.22 22.81
C ALA A 219 -4.57 20.30 21.28
N GLN A 220 -5.16 21.36 20.72
CA GLN A 220 -5.17 21.59 19.27
C GLN A 220 -3.76 21.77 18.70
N VAL A 221 -2.91 22.58 19.37
CA VAL A 221 -1.51 22.75 18.97
C VAL A 221 -0.75 21.43 19.07
N MET A 222 -0.94 20.68 20.16
CA MET A 222 -0.32 19.37 20.35
C MET A 222 -0.73 18.40 19.24
N TYR A 223 -2.02 18.32 18.92
CA TYR A 223 -2.54 17.50 17.82
C TYR A 223 -1.90 17.87 16.48
N ALA A 224 -1.81 19.16 16.16
CA ALA A 224 -1.18 19.63 14.92
C ALA A 224 0.30 19.25 14.84
N LEU A 225 1.04 19.37 15.94
CA LEU A 225 2.45 18.96 16.03
C LEU A 225 2.61 17.44 15.85
N LEU A 226 1.80 16.65 16.55
CA LEU A 226 1.83 15.19 16.44
C LEU A 226 1.44 14.71 15.04
N PHE A 227 0.44 15.31 14.43
CA PHE A 227 0.04 15.04 13.05
C PHE A 227 1.17 15.34 12.07
N THR A 228 1.82 16.50 12.22
CA THR A 228 2.97 16.88 11.39
C THR A 228 4.15 15.93 11.58
N ALA A 229 4.47 15.57 12.83
CA ALA A 229 5.52 14.62 13.14
C ALA A 229 5.22 13.22 12.56
N ALA A 230 3.97 12.77 12.65
CA ALA A 230 3.53 11.51 12.05
C ALA A 230 3.65 11.51 10.53
N TRP A 231 3.31 12.63 9.87
CA TRP A 231 3.52 12.80 8.43
C TRP A 231 4.99 12.73 8.03
N VAL A 232 5.85 13.47 8.72
CA VAL A 232 7.31 13.43 8.48
C VAL A 232 7.85 12.02 8.69
N ALA A 233 7.47 11.37 9.80
CA ALA A 233 7.86 9.98 10.07
C ALA A 233 7.34 9.02 8.98
N GLY A 234 6.13 9.24 8.47
CA GLY A 234 5.54 8.47 7.38
C GLY A 234 6.35 8.54 6.08
N VAL A 235 6.86 9.72 5.72
CA VAL A 235 7.74 9.89 4.54
C VAL A 235 9.04 9.10 4.70
N TRP A 236 9.68 9.18 5.87
CA TRP A 236 10.88 8.39 6.15
C TRP A 236 10.61 6.89 6.19
N MET A 237 9.49 6.50 6.77
CA MET A 237 9.06 5.10 6.83
C MET A 237 8.78 4.55 5.44
N LEU A 238 8.16 5.31 4.54
CA LEU A 238 7.96 4.94 3.14
C LEU A 238 9.30 4.65 2.47
N LEU A 239 10.28 5.54 2.62
CA LEU A 239 11.62 5.35 2.04
C LEU A 239 12.31 4.09 2.59
N TYR A 240 12.36 3.93 3.91
CA TYR A 240 13.08 2.82 4.56
C TYR A 240 12.39 1.46 4.43
N LEU A 241 11.06 1.44 4.30
CA LEU A 241 10.28 0.20 4.16
C LEU A 241 9.92 -0.13 2.70
N TYR A 242 10.32 0.70 1.73
CA TYR A 242 10.00 0.52 0.31
C TYR A 242 10.34 -0.88 -0.22
N PHE A 243 11.46 -1.47 0.22
CA PHE A 243 11.91 -2.77 -0.25
C PHE A 243 11.48 -3.96 0.62
N VAL A 244 10.61 -3.77 1.62
CA VAL A 244 10.17 -4.88 2.50
C VAL A 244 9.45 -5.95 1.71
N THR A 245 8.52 -5.56 0.83
CA THR A 245 7.77 -6.52 0.01
C THR A 245 8.70 -7.27 -0.95
N ALA A 246 9.69 -6.57 -1.53
CA ALA A 246 10.74 -7.20 -2.33
C ALA A 246 11.55 -8.22 -1.51
N ALA A 247 11.88 -7.90 -0.27
CA ALA A 247 12.59 -8.78 0.65
C ALA A 247 11.81 -10.03 1.04
N ILE A 248 10.49 -9.90 1.20
CA ILE A 248 9.58 -11.03 1.46
C ILE A 248 9.48 -11.93 0.23
N VAL A 249 9.25 -11.35 -0.94
CA VAL A 249 8.93 -12.10 -2.17
C VAL A 249 10.19 -12.69 -2.83
N VAL A 250 11.23 -11.87 -3.04
CA VAL A 250 12.49 -12.30 -3.68
C VAL A 250 13.41 -12.97 -2.66
N GLY A 251 13.51 -12.41 -1.46
CA GLY A 251 14.42 -12.92 -0.42
C GLY A 251 13.83 -14.07 0.41
N GLY A 252 12.53 -14.33 0.34
CA GLY A 252 11.86 -15.32 1.18
C GLY A 252 11.96 -15.01 2.68
N LEU A 253 12.21 -13.75 3.05
CA LEU A 253 12.47 -13.36 4.43
C LEU A 253 11.17 -13.23 5.23
N GLY A 254 11.23 -13.58 6.51
CA GLY A 254 10.16 -13.27 7.47
C GLY A 254 10.06 -11.77 7.75
N PRO A 255 8.96 -11.29 8.38
CA PRO A 255 8.61 -9.86 8.45
C PRO A 255 9.72 -8.98 9.03
N ILE A 256 10.27 -9.34 10.19
CA ILE A 256 11.30 -8.54 10.88
C ILE A 256 12.60 -8.52 10.06
N ARG A 257 13.01 -9.68 9.52
CA ARG A 257 14.22 -9.77 8.70
C ARG A 257 14.07 -8.99 7.39
N ALA A 258 12.86 -8.95 6.82
CA ALA A 258 12.56 -8.15 5.65
C ALA A 258 12.67 -6.64 5.92
N ILE A 259 12.16 -6.16 7.06
CA ILE A 259 12.33 -4.77 7.53
C ILE A 259 13.82 -4.43 7.67
N VAL A 260 14.58 -5.26 8.41
CA VAL A 260 16.01 -5.03 8.63
C VAL A 260 16.79 -5.04 7.30
N SER A 261 16.45 -5.94 6.39
CA SER A 261 17.05 -6.00 5.05
C SER A 261 16.76 -4.73 4.23
N SER A 262 15.50 -4.28 4.20
CA SER A 262 15.08 -3.05 3.51
C SER A 262 15.83 -1.84 4.06
N ILE A 263 15.83 -1.66 5.38
CA ILE A 263 16.57 -0.57 6.05
C ILE A 263 18.05 -0.65 5.71
N GLY A 264 18.65 -1.85 5.77
CA GLY A 264 20.06 -2.06 5.45
C GLY A 264 20.41 -1.71 4.00
N ILE A 265 19.52 -1.96 3.04
CA ILE A 265 19.74 -1.59 1.62
C ILE A 265 19.66 -0.09 1.44
N VAL A 266 18.62 0.55 1.98
CA VAL A 266 18.42 2.01 1.88
C VAL A 266 19.57 2.76 2.55
N ARG A 267 20.04 2.31 3.73
CA ARG A 267 21.18 2.95 4.40
C ARG A 267 22.48 2.86 3.60
N ARG A 268 22.76 1.69 3.00
CA ARG A 268 24.00 1.47 2.23
C ARG A 268 23.99 2.15 0.86
N HIS A 269 22.81 2.28 0.25
CA HIS A 269 22.65 2.80 -1.10
C HIS A 269 21.64 3.95 -1.15
N PHE A 270 21.75 4.89 -0.20
CA PHE A 270 20.74 5.91 0.07
C PHE A 270 20.31 6.69 -1.16
N TRP A 271 21.26 7.32 -1.86
CA TRP A 271 20.95 8.15 -3.03
C TRP A 271 20.33 7.36 -4.18
N ALA A 272 20.80 6.14 -4.42
CA ALA A 272 20.23 5.29 -5.45
C ALA A 272 18.83 4.78 -5.07
N SER A 273 18.61 4.47 -3.79
CA SER A 273 17.29 4.05 -3.27
C SER A 273 16.31 5.22 -3.35
N LEU A 274 16.70 6.39 -2.85
CA LEU A 274 15.93 7.62 -2.93
C LEU A 274 15.60 7.97 -4.39
N GLY A 275 16.58 7.91 -5.29
CA GLY A 275 16.36 8.16 -6.72
C GLY A 275 15.35 7.22 -7.34
N LEU A 276 15.40 5.91 -7.02
CA LEU A 276 14.42 4.94 -7.51
C LEU A 276 13.02 5.19 -6.93
N VAL A 277 12.91 5.46 -5.61
CA VAL A 277 11.63 5.72 -4.95
C VAL A 277 10.99 6.99 -5.49
N VAL A 278 11.75 8.09 -5.58
CA VAL A 278 11.27 9.37 -6.11
C VAL A 278 10.87 9.22 -7.57
N LEU A 279 11.68 8.56 -8.40
CA LEU A 279 11.34 8.35 -9.82
C LEU A 279 10.07 7.50 -9.97
N THR A 280 9.93 6.44 -9.17
CA THR A 280 8.73 5.61 -9.14
C THR A 280 7.51 6.44 -8.72
N LEU A 281 7.64 7.28 -7.69
CA LEU A 281 6.58 8.13 -7.19
C LEU A 281 6.17 9.20 -8.20
N VAL A 282 7.13 9.88 -8.82
CA VAL A 282 6.88 10.89 -9.86
C VAL A 282 6.17 10.28 -11.06
N VAL A 283 6.61 9.11 -11.53
CA VAL A 283 5.95 8.43 -12.65
C VAL A 283 4.54 7.97 -12.24
N THR A 284 4.37 7.37 -11.06
CA THR A 284 3.06 6.88 -10.61
C THR A 284 2.05 8.03 -10.45
N LEU A 285 2.45 9.13 -9.80
CA LEU A 285 1.59 10.30 -9.63
C LEU A 285 1.33 11.02 -10.95
N GLY A 286 2.37 11.22 -11.77
CA GLY A 286 2.25 11.88 -13.07
C GLY A 286 1.33 11.11 -14.02
N MET A 287 1.47 9.78 -14.07
CA MET A 287 0.58 8.93 -14.86
C MET A 287 -0.84 8.91 -14.31
N GLY A 288 -1.03 8.97 -12.99
CA GLY A 288 -2.37 9.08 -12.38
C GLY A 288 -3.16 10.30 -12.89
N VAL A 289 -2.49 11.45 -13.08
CA VAL A 289 -3.13 12.64 -13.67
C VAL A 289 -3.55 12.38 -15.12
N ILE A 290 -2.69 11.73 -15.91
CA ILE A 290 -2.97 11.38 -17.31
C ILE A 290 -4.15 10.42 -17.39
N TRP A 291 -4.19 9.40 -16.52
CA TRP A 291 -5.25 8.40 -16.47
C TRP A 291 -6.61 8.99 -16.10
N ASN A 292 -6.66 9.90 -15.14
CA ASN A 292 -7.89 10.59 -14.75
C ASN A 292 -8.42 11.43 -15.94
N GLN A 293 -7.55 12.20 -16.60
CA GLN A 293 -7.98 12.95 -17.80
C GLN A 293 -8.44 12.03 -18.93
N LEU A 294 -7.74 10.92 -19.16
CA LEU A 294 -8.07 10.00 -20.23
C LEU A 294 -9.42 9.30 -19.98
N SER A 295 -9.72 8.93 -18.74
CA SER A 295 -10.92 8.19 -18.34
C SER A 295 -12.22 8.96 -18.55
N THR A 296 -12.15 10.28 -18.75
CA THR A 296 -13.27 11.11 -19.21
C THR A 296 -13.74 10.78 -20.63
N GLN A 297 -12.92 10.08 -21.44
CA GLN A 297 -13.28 9.66 -22.80
C GLN A 297 -13.85 8.23 -22.83
N PRO A 298 -14.79 7.92 -23.75
CA PRO A 298 -15.44 6.60 -23.81
C PRO A 298 -14.50 5.39 -23.97
N TRP A 299 -13.38 5.56 -24.67
CA TRP A 299 -12.35 4.52 -24.84
C TRP A 299 -11.21 4.63 -23.82
N GLY A 300 -11.16 5.75 -23.09
CA GLY A 300 -10.04 6.15 -22.27
C GLY A 300 -9.87 5.30 -21.02
N PHE A 301 -10.96 4.78 -20.46
CA PHE A 301 -10.90 3.83 -19.33
C PHE A 301 -10.08 2.57 -19.70
N GLY A 302 -10.35 1.96 -20.86
CA GLY A 302 -9.62 0.76 -21.29
C GLY A 302 -8.13 1.02 -21.51
N ALA A 303 -7.80 2.16 -22.14
CA ALA A 303 -6.41 2.58 -22.34
C ALA A 303 -5.71 2.90 -21.01
N ALA A 304 -6.40 3.56 -20.07
CA ALA A 304 -5.88 3.85 -18.74
C ALA A 304 -5.62 2.58 -17.95
N VAL A 305 -6.53 1.59 -17.97
CA VAL A 305 -6.35 0.29 -17.29
C VAL A 305 -5.12 -0.44 -17.84
N VAL A 306 -5.02 -0.60 -19.16
CA VAL A 306 -3.89 -1.31 -19.79
C VAL A 306 -2.57 -0.56 -19.57
N GLY A 307 -2.58 0.76 -19.75
CA GLY A 307 -1.41 1.62 -19.55
C GLY A 307 -0.92 1.63 -18.10
N ASN A 308 -1.84 1.76 -17.15
CA ASN A 308 -1.53 1.71 -15.72
C ASN A 308 -0.95 0.35 -15.33
N ALA A 309 -1.60 -0.74 -15.76
CA ALA A 309 -1.10 -2.10 -15.54
C ALA A 309 0.33 -2.24 -16.04
N TYR A 310 0.64 -1.84 -17.28
CA TYR A 310 1.97 -1.95 -17.84
C TYR A 310 3.02 -1.11 -17.10
N ILE A 311 2.76 0.20 -16.90
CA ILE A 311 3.73 1.11 -16.27
C ILE A 311 4.00 0.70 -14.82
N ALA A 312 2.95 0.45 -14.04
CA ALA A 312 3.11 0.09 -12.66
C ALA A 312 3.76 -1.29 -12.49
N SER A 313 3.46 -2.26 -13.37
CA SER A 313 4.19 -3.54 -13.42
C SER A 313 5.69 -3.33 -13.65
N GLY A 314 6.05 -2.49 -14.62
CA GLY A 314 7.45 -2.18 -14.94
C GLY A 314 8.20 -1.54 -13.77
N LEU A 315 7.56 -0.58 -13.09
CA LEU A 315 8.12 0.07 -11.89
C LEU A 315 8.27 -0.90 -10.71
N MET A 316 7.26 -1.74 -10.44
CA MET A 316 7.37 -2.76 -9.39
C MET A 316 8.48 -3.77 -9.71
N SER A 317 8.56 -4.21 -10.97
CA SER A 317 9.61 -5.11 -11.45
C SER A 317 11.00 -4.50 -11.30
N ALA A 318 11.14 -3.19 -11.53
CA ALA A 318 12.39 -2.46 -11.30
C ALA A 318 12.78 -2.42 -9.82
N GLY A 319 11.81 -2.22 -8.92
CA GLY A 319 11.99 -2.31 -7.47
C GLY A 319 12.46 -3.69 -7.01
N LEU A 320 11.85 -4.76 -7.53
CA LEU A 320 12.25 -6.15 -7.26
C LEU A 320 13.67 -6.43 -7.77
N TYR A 321 13.99 -6.01 -9.00
CA TYR A 321 15.32 -6.16 -9.58
C TYR A 321 16.39 -5.40 -8.79
N TYR A 322 16.10 -4.15 -8.39
CA TYR A 322 16.98 -3.33 -7.57
C TYR A 322 17.32 -4.01 -6.25
N TYR A 323 16.31 -4.57 -5.57
CA TYR A 323 16.49 -5.33 -4.33
C TYR A 323 17.31 -6.61 -4.56
N TRP A 324 16.99 -7.38 -5.60
CA TRP A 324 17.67 -8.65 -5.92
C TRP A 324 19.18 -8.46 -6.14
N GLN A 325 19.56 -7.41 -6.88
CA GLN A 325 20.96 -7.08 -7.13
C GLN A 325 21.69 -6.64 -5.85
N ARG A 326 21.10 -5.75 -5.05
CA ARG A 326 21.75 -5.17 -3.86
C ARG A 326 21.72 -6.04 -2.61
N SER A 327 20.83 -7.03 -2.57
CA SER A 327 20.80 -8.05 -1.52
C SER A 327 21.88 -9.12 -1.69
N GLY A 328 22.58 -9.14 -2.84
CA GLY A 328 23.60 -10.15 -3.15
C GLY A 328 23.03 -11.52 -3.52
N LEU A 329 21.70 -11.62 -3.71
CA LEU A 329 21.04 -12.86 -4.12
C LEU A 329 21.36 -13.23 -5.57
N ALA A 330 21.60 -12.23 -6.42
CA ALA A 330 21.97 -12.43 -7.83
C ALA A 330 23.29 -13.18 -8.04
N GLY A 331 24.20 -13.14 -7.06
CA GLY A 331 25.52 -13.79 -7.15
C GLY A 331 25.60 -15.17 -6.50
N ARG A 332 24.50 -15.72 -5.97
CA ARG A 332 24.51 -17.06 -5.35
C ARG A 332 24.39 -18.11 -6.46
N PRO A 333 25.39 -19.00 -6.64
CA PRO A 333 25.22 -20.15 -7.53
C PRO A 333 24.05 -21.01 -7.04
N GLU A 334 23.24 -21.54 -7.96
CA GLU A 334 22.14 -22.47 -7.67
C GLU A 334 22.63 -23.63 -6.79
N GLN A 335 22.48 -23.52 -5.47
CA GLN A 335 22.78 -24.63 -4.57
C GLN A 335 21.62 -25.63 -4.59
N SER A 336 21.84 -26.68 -5.39
CA SER A 336 21.28 -28.03 -5.29
C SER A 336 19.76 -28.19 -5.18
N SER A 337 19.11 -28.29 -6.33
CA SER A 337 18.09 -29.32 -6.55
C SER A 337 18.72 -30.71 -6.46
N LYS A 338 19.06 -31.17 -5.25
CA LYS A 338 19.20 -32.61 -5.02
C LYS A 338 17.78 -33.17 -4.96
N PRO A 339 17.38 -34.08 -5.86
CA PRO A 339 16.15 -34.83 -5.65
C PRO A 339 16.32 -35.65 -4.37
N ALA A 340 15.39 -35.53 -3.44
CA ALA A 340 15.27 -36.49 -2.37
C ALA A 340 14.84 -37.81 -3.02
N SER A 341 15.78 -38.75 -3.07
CA SER A 341 15.50 -40.18 -3.20
C SER A 341 14.67 -40.65 -2.02
#